data_AF-A0A7Y1VCN6-F1
#
_entry.id   AF-A0A7Y1VCN6-F1
#
_cell.length_a   1.000
_cell.length_b   1.000
_cell.length_c   1.000
_cell.angle_alpha   90.00
_cell.angle_beta   90.00
_cell.angle_gamma   90.00
#
_symmetry.space_group_name_H-M   'P 1'
#
loop_
_entity.id
_entity.type
_entity.pdbx_description
1 polymer ?
#
loop_
_entity_poly.entity_id
_entity_poly.type
_entity_poly.pdbx_seq_one_letter_code
_entity_poly.pdbx_strand_id
1 'polypeptide(L)' 'KRILEINGDGGLIAVDAKGNIAMPFNTEGMYRACKTSTGEMEIGIYKT' A
#
# COMPACT_ATOMS: atom_id res chain seq x y z
N LYS A 1 -16.43 -1.17 2.04
CA LYS A 1 -15.93 -0.13 2.95
C LYS A 1 -14.46 -0.38 3.22
N ARG A 2 -13.61 0.65 3.15
CA ARG A 2 -12.15 0.52 3.38
C ARG A 2 -11.86 0.59 4.90
N ILE A 3 -10.71 0.09 5.34
CA ILE A 3 -10.31 -0.01 6.76
C ILE A 3 -10.45 1.33 7.52
N LEU A 4 -10.09 2.44 6.86
CA LEU A 4 -10.24 3.81 7.38
C LEU A 4 -11.68 4.20 7.74
N GLU A 5 -12.68 3.68 7.03
CA GLU A 5 -14.09 4.07 7.20
C GLU A 5 -14.78 3.38 8.39
N ILE A 6 -14.14 2.37 8.96
CA ILE A 6 -14.64 1.59 10.10
C ILE A 6 -13.81 1.83 11.37
N ASN A 7 -12.95 2.86 11.39
CA ASN A 7 -11.97 3.13 12.46
C ASN A 7 -11.07 1.93 12.78
N GLY A 8 -10.79 1.08 11.79
CA GLY A 8 -9.84 -0.02 11.95
C GLY A 8 -8.42 0.46 11.67
N ASP A 9 -7.44 -0.11 12.34
CA ASP A 9 -6.01 0.12 12.05
C ASP A 9 -5.47 -0.97 11.13
N GLY A 10 -4.71 -0.56 10.11
CA GLY A 10 -4.01 -1.47 9.21
C GLY A 10 -3.59 -0.83 7.90
N GLY A 11 -3.39 -1.69 6.92
CA GLY A 11 -3.07 -1.30 5.57
C GLY A 11 -3.40 -2.43 4.62
N LEU A 12 -3.41 -2.12 3.34
CA LEU A 12 -3.59 -3.12 2.30
C LEU A 12 -2.66 -2.81 1.12
N ILE A 13 -2.32 -3.85 0.39
CA ILE A 13 -1.64 -3.76 -0.89
C ILE A 13 -2.61 -4.28 -1.95
N ALA A 14 -2.82 -3.49 -2.99
CA ALA A 14 -3.72 -3.84 -4.09
C ALA A 14 -3.08 -3.51 -5.45
N VAL A 15 -3.44 -4.30 -6.45
CA VAL A 15 -3.08 -4.10 -7.85
C VAL A 15 -4.34 -4.24 -8.69
N ASP A 16 -4.59 -3.31 -9.60
CA ASP A 16 -5.73 -3.40 -10.53
C ASP A 16 -5.36 -4.09 -11.85
N ALA A 17 -6.36 -4.32 -12.72
CA ALA A 17 -6.16 -4.98 -14.01
C ALA A 17 -5.27 -4.19 -15.00
N LYS A 18 -5.01 -2.90 -14.74
CA LYS A 18 -4.11 -2.06 -15.52
C LYS A 18 -2.69 -2.05 -14.95
N GLY A 19 -2.46 -2.70 -13.81
CA GLY A 19 -1.16 -2.74 -13.13
C GLY A 19 -0.92 -1.55 -12.19
N ASN A 20 -1.94 -0.74 -11.87
CA ASN A 20 -1.78 0.33 -10.89
C ASN A 20 -1.66 -0.27 -9.49
N ILE A 21 -0.69 0.21 -8.70
CA ILE A 21 -0.41 -0.27 -7.34
C ILE A 21 -0.92 0.74 -6.32
N ALA A 22 -1.62 0.26 -5.29
CA ALA A 22 -2.03 1.06 -4.14
C ALA A 22 -1.58 0.38 -2.85
N MET A 23 -0.89 1.13 -1.98
CA MET A 23 -0.42 0.65 -0.67
C MET A 23 -0.88 1.56 0.49
N PRO A 24 -2.18 1.86 0.65
CA PRO A 24 -2.65 2.73 1.72
C PRO A 24 -2.55 2.05 3.09
N PHE A 25 -2.17 2.82 4.11
CA PHE A 25 -2.14 2.39 5.51
C PHE A 25 -2.40 3.57 6.46
N ASN A 26 -2.97 3.28 7.62
CA ASN A 26 -3.24 4.28 8.67
C ASN A 26 -2.47 4.03 9.98
N THR A 27 -1.73 2.93 10.08
CA THR A 27 -0.77 2.66 11.17
C THR A 27 0.43 3.61 11.15
N GLU A 28 1.26 3.56 12.20
CA GLU A 28 2.55 4.28 12.26
C GLU A 28 3.48 3.87 11.11
N GLY A 29 3.46 2.59 10.75
CA GLY A 29 4.18 2.04 9.62
C GLY A 29 3.53 0.78 9.05
N MET A 30 3.89 0.47 7.80
CA MET A 30 3.56 -0.75 7.09
C MET A 30 4.82 -1.19 6.33
N TYR A 31 5.42 -2.31 6.74
CA TYR A 31 6.46 -2.99 5.97
C TYR A 31 5.87 -3.38 4.60
N ARG A 32 6.34 -2.73 3.54
CA ARG A 32 5.79 -2.90 2.19
C ARG A 32 6.86 -2.77 1.13
N ALA A 33 6.63 -3.43 0.00
CA ALA A 33 7.41 -3.27 -1.20
C ALA A 33 6.55 -3.54 -2.44
N CYS A 34 6.90 -2.91 -3.56
CA CYS A 34 6.34 -3.21 -4.85
C CYS A 34 7.41 -3.18 -5.95
N LYS A 35 7.15 -3.90 -7.04
CA LYS A 35 7.97 -3.88 -8.26
C LYS A 35 7.08 -4.07 -9.48
N THR A 36 7.29 -3.27 -10.52
CA THR A 36 6.61 -3.40 -11.81
C THR A 36 7.54 -3.99 -12.86
N SER A 37 6.98 -4.51 -13.95
CA SER A 37 7.76 -5.00 -15.10
C SER A 37 8.48 -3.87 -15.86
N THR A 38 8.04 -2.62 -15.68
CA THR A 38 8.69 -1.43 -16.27
C THR A 38 9.88 -0.94 -15.45
N GLY A 39 10.15 -1.56 -14.29
CA GLY A 39 11.31 -1.27 -13.46
C GLY A 39 11.04 -0.33 -12.28
N GLU A 40 9.80 0.13 -12.09
CA GLU A 40 9.44 0.87 -10.88
C GLU A 40 9.54 -0.05 -9.66
N MET A 41 10.14 0.46 -8.59
CA MET A 41 10.33 -0.24 -7.34
C MET A 41 10.19 0.74 -6.17
N GLU A 42 9.40 0.37 -5.19
CA GLU A 42 9.29 1.10 -3.92
C GLU A 42 9.44 0.11 -2.77
N ILE A 43 10.18 0.50 -1.72
CA ILE A 43 10.30 -0.23 -0.46
C ILE A 43 10.13 0.80 0.66
N GLY A 44 9.31 0.49 1.65
CA GLY A 44 9.03 1.42 2.74
C GLY A 44 8.53 0.73 4.00
N ILE A 45 8.68 1.42 5.12
CA ILE A 45 8.15 1.01 6.43
C ILE A 45 7.27 2.14 6.96
N TYR A 46 7.82 3.34 7.11
CA TYR A 46 7.09 4.48 7.65
C TYR A 46 6.47 5.34 6.55
N LYS A 47 5.63 6.29 6.95
CA LYS A 47 5.19 7.39 6.08
C LYS A 47 6.37 8.34 5.86
N THR A 48 6.61 8.70 4.61
CA THR A 48 7.47 9.82 4.20
C THR A 48 6.68 11.12 4.20
#